data_AF-A0A6M2EQP3-F1
#
_entry.id   AF-A0A6M2EQP3-F1
#
_cell.length_a   1.000
_cell.length_b   1.000
_cell.length_c   1.000
_cell.angle_alpha   90.00
_cell.angle_beta   90.00
_cell.angle_gamma   90.00
#
_symmetry.space_group_name_H-M   'P 1'
#
loop_
_entity.id
_entity.type
_entity.pdbx_description
1 polymer ?
#
loop_
_entity_poly.entity_id
_entity_poly.type
_entity_poly.pdbx_seq_one_letter_code
_entity_poly.pdbx_strand_id
1 'polypeptide(L)'
;MQAIRQACGSLEDGYGPRVTFVVVQKRHHTRFFPADHSRRDQTDKSGNILPGTVVDTAICHPTEFDFYLNSHAGIQGTSRPTHYHVLFDENNFSSDGLQTLTNNLCYTYARCTRSVSIVPPAYYAHLAAFRARYYIEGETSDAGSSGGTAEFRFRPLPVIKENVKDVMFYC
;
A
#
# COMPACT_ATOMS: atom_id res chain seq x y z
N MET A 1 -12.70 -6.66 8.95
CA MET A 1 -12.71 -6.20 10.35
C MET A 1 -12.85 -7.31 11.38
N GLN A 2 -13.77 -8.27 11.21
CA GLN A 2 -13.99 -9.36 12.20
C GLN A 2 -12.72 -10.15 12.57
N ALA A 3 -11.91 -10.55 11.59
CA ALA A 3 -10.68 -11.30 11.87
C ALA A 3 -9.66 -10.53 12.72
N ILE A 4 -9.52 -9.22 12.50
CA ILE A 4 -8.61 -8.36 13.30
C ILE A 4 -9.12 -8.28 14.75
N ARG A 5 -10.44 -8.11 14.93
CA ARG A 5 -11.07 -8.07 16.26
C ARG A 5 -10.90 -9.38 17.01
N GLN A 6 -11.15 -10.50 16.34
CA GLN A 6 -10.99 -11.83 16.92
C GLN A 6 -9.53 -12.09 17.31
N ALA A 7 -8.57 -11.66 16.48
CA ALA A 7 -7.15 -11.76 16.81
C ALA A 7 -6.79 -10.95 18.06
N CYS A 8 -7.24 -9.69 18.17
CA CYS A 8 -7.01 -8.88 19.36
C CYS A 8 -7.58 -9.55 20.63
N GLY A 9 -8.82 -10.05 20.57
CA GLY A 9 -9.44 -10.74 21.70
C GLY A 9 -8.77 -12.09 22.06
N SER A 10 -8.05 -12.72 21.12
CA SER A 10 -7.28 -13.94 21.40
C SER A 10 -5.92 -13.69 22.07
N LEU A 11 -5.42 -12.45 22.04
CA LEU A 11 -4.14 -12.10 22.65
C LEU A 11 -4.28 -11.81 24.15
N GLU A 12 -5.33 -11.07 24.53
CA GLU A 12 -5.56 -10.66 25.91
C GLU A 12 -7.06 -10.36 26.12
N ASP A 13 -7.61 -10.82 27.24
CA ASP A 13 -9.01 -10.57 27.60
C ASP A 13 -9.25 -9.06 27.78
N GLY A 14 -10.26 -8.54 27.06
CA GLY A 14 -10.59 -7.11 27.08
C GLY A 14 -9.74 -6.23 26.15
N TYR A 15 -8.79 -6.80 25.40
CA TYR A 15 -7.97 -6.05 24.45
C TYR A 15 -8.73 -5.72 23.16
N GLY A 16 -9.35 -4.54 23.13
CA GLY A 16 -10.11 -4.01 21.99
C GLY A 16 -9.61 -2.65 21.52
N PRO A 17 -8.41 -2.54 20.92
CA PRO A 17 -7.88 -1.26 20.45
C PRO A 17 -8.75 -0.67 19.33
N ARG A 18 -8.77 0.66 19.21
CA ARG A 18 -9.45 1.32 18.09
C ARG A 18 -8.73 1.05 16.77
N VAL A 19 -9.48 0.81 15.71
CA VAL A 19 -8.92 0.46 14.39
C VAL A 19 -9.43 1.40 13.31
N THR A 20 -8.52 1.81 12.43
CA THR A 20 -8.82 2.48 11.16
C THR A 20 -8.36 1.58 10.03
N PHE A 21 -9.23 1.31 9.06
CA PHE A 21 -8.99 0.44 7.92
C PHE A 21 -9.00 1.25 6.63
N VAL A 22 -7.86 1.30 5.96
CA VAL A 22 -7.67 2.07 4.72
C VAL A 22 -7.23 1.14 3.60
N VAL A 23 -7.97 1.15 2.50
CA VAL A 23 -7.59 0.48 1.25
C VAL A 23 -6.66 1.39 0.46
N VAL A 24 -5.57 0.82 -0.04
CA VAL A 24 -4.55 1.53 -0.83
C VAL A 24 -4.56 1.00 -2.26
N GLN A 25 -5.03 1.81 -3.20
CA GLN A 25 -5.11 1.44 -4.61
C GLN A 25 -4.18 2.31 -5.46
N LYS A 26 -2.99 1.77 -5.78
CA LYS A 26 -2.02 2.41 -6.69
C LYS A 26 -2.38 2.26 -8.18
N ARG A 27 -3.10 1.19 -8.53
CA ARG A 27 -3.43 0.84 -9.92
C ARG A 27 -4.90 1.17 -10.20
N HIS A 28 -5.13 2.31 -10.82
CA HIS A 28 -6.42 2.79 -11.34
C HIS A 28 -6.22 3.65 -12.59
N HIS A 29 -7.33 4.15 -13.15
CA HIS A 29 -7.34 4.92 -14.39
C HIS A 29 -7.22 6.44 -14.18
N THR A 30 -7.49 6.96 -12.98
CA THR A 30 -7.36 8.39 -12.65
C THR A 30 -5.92 8.90 -12.81
N ARG A 31 -5.74 10.06 -13.47
CA ARG A 31 -4.47 10.77 -13.64
C ARG A 31 -4.69 12.25 -13.37
N PHE A 32 -3.68 12.92 -12.83
CA PHE A 32 -3.71 14.36 -12.59
C PHE A 32 -2.63 15.06 -13.38
N PHE A 33 -2.98 16.24 -13.87
CA PHE A 33 -2.12 17.10 -14.64
C PHE A 33 -2.13 18.49 -13.99
N PRO A 34 -0.99 19.19 -13.93
CA PRO A 34 -0.94 20.59 -13.57
C PRO A 34 -1.87 21.41 -14.47
N ALA A 35 -2.63 22.35 -13.90
CA ALA A 35 -3.51 23.22 -14.69
C ALA A 35 -2.70 24.15 -15.62
N ASP A 36 -1.52 24.55 -15.19
CA ASP A 36 -0.59 25.37 -15.96
C ASP A 36 0.80 24.73 -15.98
N HIS A 37 1.18 24.19 -17.14
CA HIS A 37 2.49 23.58 -17.36
C HIS A 37 3.64 24.59 -17.48
N SER A 38 3.34 25.88 -17.67
CA SER A 38 4.36 26.94 -17.72
C SER A 38 4.87 27.34 -16.34
N ARG A 39 4.07 27.08 -15.30
CA ARG A 39 4.39 27.38 -13.90
C ARG A 39 5.22 26.28 -13.25
N ARG A 40 6.53 26.51 -13.20
CA ARG A 40 7.50 25.59 -12.59
C ARG A 40 7.32 25.39 -11.08
N ASP A 41 6.55 26.24 -10.42
CA ASP A 41 6.20 26.12 -9.01
C ASP A 41 5.02 25.16 -8.76
N GLN A 42 4.34 24.70 -9.81
CA GLN A 42 3.23 23.73 -9.73
C GLN A 42 3.56 22.39 -10.37
N THR A 43 4.76 22.25 -10.94
CA THR A 43 5.20 21.06 -11.65
C THR A 43 6.52 20.54 -11.07
N ASP A 44 6.66 19.22 -11.04
CA ASP A 44 7.96 18.62 -10.75
C ASP A 44 8.88 18.68 -11.98
N LYS A 45 10.12 18.20 -11.83
CA LYS A 45 11.13 18.21 -12.92
C LYS A 45 10.69 17.42 -14.17
N SER A 46 9.73 16.51 -14.03
CA SER A 46 9.21 15.69 -15.12
C SER A 46 7.92 16.25 -15.74
N GLY A 47 7.41 17.38 -15.24
CA GLY A 47 6.16 17.99 -15.67
C GLY A 47 4.91 17.37 -15.03
N ASN A 48 5.07 16.50 -14.03
CA ASN A 48 3.96 15.96 -13.25
C ASN A 48 3.53 16.93 -12.14
N ILE A 49 2.38 16.65 -11.53
CA ILE A 49 1.96 17.31 -10.29
C ILE A 49 2.99 17.09 -9.18
N LEU A 50 3.08 18.04 -8.25
CA LEU A 50 4.05 17.99 -7.16
C LEU A 50 3.81 16.81 -6.21
N PRO A 51 4.87 16.24 -5.60
CA PRO A 51 4.74 15.35 -4.46
C PRO A 51 4.00 16.04 -3.31
N GLY A 52 3.10 15.32 -2.63
CA GLY A 52 2.23 15.86 -1.59
C GLY A 52 0.91 16.42 -2.11
N THR A 53 0.66 16.44 -3.43
CA THR A 53 -0.64 16.86 -3.98
C THR A 53 -1.73 15.90 -3.52
N VAL A 54 -2.75 16.45 -2.87
CA VAL A 54 -3.95 15.73 -2.42
C VAL A 54 -5.16 16.20 -3.21
N VAL A 55 -6.05 15.27 -3.55
CA VAL A 55 -7.37 15.56 -4.12
C VAL A 55 -8.40 14.72 -3.36
N ASP A 56 -9.27 15.38 -2.60
CA ASP A 56 -10.33 14.79 -1.78
C ASP A 56 -11.73 15.38 -2.10
N THR A 57 -11.82 16.17 -3.18
CA THR A 57 -13.06 16.86 -3.60
C THR A 57 -13.39 16.57 -5.06
N ALA A 58 -14.66 16.77 -5.42
CA ALA A 58 -15.25 16.68 -6.76
C ALA A 58 -15.23 15.30 -7.46
N ILE A 59 -14.09 14.62 -7.50
CA ILE A 59 -13.88 13.33 -8.18
C ILE A 59 -13.86 12.13 -7.23
N CYS A 60 -13.86 12.39 -5.93
CA CYS A 60 -13.92 11.42 -4.86
C CYS A 60 -15.35 10.88 -4.67
N HIS A 61 -15.50 9.85 -3.85
CA HIS A 61 -16.79 9.25 -3.56
C HIS A 61 -17.74 10.29 -2.94
N PRO A 62 -19.02 10.36 -3.36
CA PRO A 62 -19.93 11.42 -2.92
C PRO A 62 -20.26 11.41 -1.42
N THR A 63 -20.07 10.27 -0.75
CA THR A 63 -20.48 10.08 0.65
C THR A 63 -19.46 9.36 1.53
N GLU A 64 -18.46 8.72 0.93
CA GLU A 64 -17.48 7.92 1.67
C GLU A 64 -16.20 8.71 1.82
N PHE A 65 -15.36 8.29 2.76
CA PHE A 65 -14.10 8.97 3.00
C PHE A 65 -13.00 8.35 2.13
N ASP A 66 -12.75 8.98 0.99
CA ASP A 66 -11.64 8.66 0.11
C ASP A 66 -10.88 9.91 -0.34
N PHE A 67 -9.63 9.72 -0.75
CA PHE A 67 -8.79 10.78 -1.29
C PHE A 67 -7.71 10.19 -2.19
N TYR A 68 -7.24 10.99 -3.13
CA TYR A 68 -6.03 10.70 -3.90
C TYR A 68 -4.86 11.46 -3.32
N LEU A 69 -3.70 10.80 -3.26
CA LEU A 69 -2.44 11.41 -2.83
C LEU A 69 -1.33 11.03 -3.81
N ASN A 70 -0.70 12.04 -4.42
CA ASN A 70 0.54 11.87 -5.15
C ASN A 70 1.72 12.13 -4.22
N SER A 71 2.19 11.13 -3.49
CA SER A 71 3.28 11.28 -2.51
C SER A 71 4.69 11.33 -3.11
N HIS A 72 4.88 11.04 -4.40
CA HIS A 72 6.19 10.82 -5.01
C HIS A 72 6.43 11.74 -6.20
N ALA A 73 7.71 12.02 -6.49
CA ALA A 73 8.11 12.74 -7.69
C ALA A 73 8.08 11.81 -8.90
N GLY A 74 7.49 12.28 -10.00
CA GLY A 74 7.54 11.63 -11.30
C GLY A 74 8.98 11.60 -11.80
N ILE A 75 9.47 10.40 -12.15
CA ILE A 75 10.77 10.24 -12.82
C ILE A 75 10.56 10.20 -14.33
N GLN A 76 9.55 9.45 -14.76
CA GLN A 76 9.24 9.23 -16.16
C GLN A 76 7.75 8.94 -16.35
N GLY A 77 7.20 9.43 -17.45
CA GLY A 77 5.79 9.27 -17.79
C GLY A 77 4.87 10.06 -16.85
N THR A 78 3.59 9.72 -16.84
CA THR A 78 2.60 10.35 -15.96
C THR A 78 2.52 9.62 -14.62
N SER A 79 2.70 10.36 -13.54
CA SER A 79 2.55 9.88 -12.17
C SER A 79 1.16 9.27 -11.95
N ARG A 80 1.12 8.24 -11.11
CA ARG A 80 -0.13 7.63 -10.64
C ARG A 80 -0.32 8.04 -9.19
N PRO A 81 -1.15 9.06 -8.90
CA PRO A 81 -1.58 9.35 -7.53
C PRO A 81 -2.19 8.08 -6.96
N THR A 82 -1.94 7.76 -5.70
CA THR A 82 -2.54 6.58 -5.07
C THR A 82 -3.89 6.97 -4.50
N HIS A 83 -4.91 6.14 -4.72
CA HIS A 83 -6.23 6.28 -4.13
C HIS A 83 -6.27 5.60 -2.76
N TYR A 84 -6.69 6.33 -1.75
CA TYR A 84 -6.85 5.85 -0.38
C TYR A 84 -8.34 5.92 -0.03
N HIS A 85 -8.89 4.80 0.45
CA HIS A 85 -10.30 4.72 0.82
C HIS A 85 -10.43 4.17 2.23
N VAL A 86 -10.97 4.99 3.15
CA VAL A 86 -11.24 4.62 4.53
C VAL A 86 -12.55 3.85 4.60
N LEU A 87 -12.48 2.54 4.81
CA LEU A 87 -13.68 1.69 4.92
C LEU A 87 -14.20 1.60 6.37
N PHE A 88 -13.35 1.92 7.34
CA PHE A 88 -13.70 1.84 8.75
C PHE A 88 -12.79 2.76 9.56
N ASP A 89 -13.34 3.54 10.48
CA ASP A 89 -12.56 4.41 11.36
C ASP A 89 -13.21 4.59 12.72
N GLU A 90 -12.57 4.08 13.76
CA GLU A 90 -12.96 4.33 15.17
C GLU A 90 -12.10 5.40 15.84
N ASN A 91 -10.99 5.78 15.22
CA ASN A 91 -10.12 6.81 15.74
C ASN A 91 -10.67 8.21 15.44
N ASN A 92 -11.67 8.32 14.57
CA ASN A 92 -12.32 9.55 14.13
C ASN A 92 -11.28 10.55 13.60
N PHE A 93 -10.47 10.10 12.65
CA PHE A 93 -9.51 10.94 11.97
C PHE A 93 -10.22 12.03 11.17
N SER A 94 -9.67 13.24 11.21
CA SER A 94 -10.00 14.27 10.22
C SER A 94 -9.33 13.96 8.88
N SER A 95 -9.88 14.52 7.80
CA SER A 95 -9.27 14.49 6.46
C SER A 95 -7.81 14.94 6.50
N ASP A 96 -7.55 16.13 7.02
CA ASP A 96 -6.20 16.69 7.14
C ASP A 96 -5.25 15.79 7.95
N GLY A 97 -5.75 15.21 9.05
CA GLY A 97 -4.98 14.35 9.93
C GLY A 97 -4.56 13.07 9.23
N LEU A 98 -5.49 12.40 8.56
CA LEU A 98 -5.21 11.14 7.86
C LEU A 98 -4.37 11.36 6.61
N GLN A 99 -4.64 12.41 5.83
CA GLN A 99 -3.88 12.75 4.63
C GLN A 99 -2.43 13.10 4.97
N THR A 100 -2.22 13.91 6.01
CA THR A 100 -0.89 14.28 6.51
C THR A 100 -0.14 13.06 7.04
N LEU A 101 -0.79 12.22 7.85
CA LEU A 101 -0.21 10.97 8.34
C LEU A 101 0.23 10.08 7.17
N THR A 102 -0.66 9.89 6.20
CA THR A 102 -0.41 9.05 5.01
C THR A 102 0.77 9.59 4.21
N ASN A 103 0.82 10.90 3.96
CA ASN A 103 1.94 11.51 3.25
C ASN A 103 3.25 11.38 4.01
N ASN A 104 3.26 11.64 5.32
CA ASN A 104 4.46 11.53 6.16
C ASN A 104 5.00 10.09 6.19
N LEU A 105 4.11 9.09 6.26
CA LEU A 105 4.50 7.69 6.18
C LEU A 105 5.23 7.37 4.87
N CYS A 106 4.87 7.98 3.73
CA CYS A 106 5.56 7.76 2.46
C CYS A 106 7.06 8.13 2.45
N TYR A 107 7.54 8.88 3.45
CA TYR A 107 8.95 9.23 3.61
C TYR A 107 9.73 8.25 4.51
N THR A 108 9.09 7.26 5.13
CA THR A 108 9.74 6.31 6.05
C THR A 108 10.22 5.02 5.37
N TYR A 109 10.26 4.99 4.04
CA TYR A 109 10.72 3.83 3.30
C TYR A 109 12.25 3.69 3.38
N ALA A 110 12.72 2.60 4.01
CA ALA A 110 14.12 2.43 4.38
C ALA A 110 15.06 2.17 3.20
N ARG A 111 14.55 1.74 2.03
CA ARG A 111 15.39 1.34 0.89
C ARG A 111 15.77 2.50 -0.03
N CYS A 112 15.25 3.71 0.15
CA CYS A 112 15.69 4.88 -0.61
C CYS A 112 15.49 6.18 0.15
N THR A 113 16.27 7.21 -0.20
CA THR A 113 16.19 8.57 0.37
C THR A 113 15.16 9.43 -0.38
N ARG A 114 14.05 8.82 -0.82
CA ARG A 114 12.98 9.48 -1.59
C ARG A 114 11.63 9.03 -1.08
N SER A 115 10.64 9.93 -1.15
CA SER A 115 9.26 9.53 -0.91
C SER A 115 8.79 8.52 -1.96
N VAL A 116 8.07 7.49 -1.50
CA VAL A 116 7.50 6.43 -2.33
C VAL A 116 6.02 6.68 -2.63
N SER A 117 5.50 6.01 -3.66
CA SER A 117 4.13 6.23 -4.16
C SER A 117 3.01 5.69 -3.26
N ILE A 118 3.33 4.81 -2.31
CA ILE A 118 2.39 4.18 -1.37
C ILE A 118 3.04 4.11 0.00
N VAL A 119 2.24 4.08 1.06
CA VAL A 119 2.76 3.98 2.43
C VAL A 119 3.67 2.74 2.61
N PRO A 120 4.81 2.84 3.34
CA PRO A 120 5.77 1.76 3.49
C PRO A 120 5.19 0.45 4.05
N PRO A 121 4.22 0.43 4.99
CA PRO A 121 3.59 -0.83 5.40
C PRO A 121 2.99 -1.63 4.23
N ALA A 122 2.28 -0.96 3.31
CA ALA A 122 1.73 -1.60 2.12
C ALA A 122 2.84 -2.01 1.13
N TYR A 123 3.89 -1.20 1.01
CA TYR A 123 5.05 -1.51 0.17
C TYR A 123 5.80 -2.74 0.67
N TYR A 124 6.08 -2.80 1.98
CA TYR A 124 6.77 -3.91 2.63
C TYR A 124 5.95 -5.20 2.56
N ALA A 125 4.63 -5.13 2.74
CA ALA A 125 3.76 -6.29 2.51
C ALA A 125 3.90 -6.85 1.08
N HIS A 126 4.00 -5.97 0.08
CA HIS A 126 4.25 -6.39 -1.31
C HIS A 126 5.63 -7.04 -1.48
N LEU A 127 6.69 -6.52 -0.84
CA LEU A 127 8.01 -7.14 -0.84
C LEU A 127 8.02 -8.50 -0.14
N ALA A 128 7.35 -8.63 1.01
CA ALA A 128 7.22 -9.88 1.74
C ALA A 128 6.48 -10.94 0.92
N ALA A 129 5.37 -10.57 0.28
CA ALA A 129 4.64 -11.47 -0.62
C ALA A 129 5.47 -11.88 -1.84
N PHE A 130 6.22 -10.94 -2.44
CA PHE A 130 7.13 -11.23 -3.55
C PHE A 130 8.27 -12.17 -3.12
N ARG A 131 8.82 -11.97 -1.92
CA ARG A 131 9.85 -12.83 -1.33
C ARG A 131 9.31 -14.24 -1.07
N ALA A 132 8.10 -14.34 -0.54
CA ALA A 132 7.41 -15.61 -0.30
C ALA A 132 7.21 -16.41 -1.60
N ARG A 133 6.97 -15.73 -2.73
CA ARG A 133 6.85 -16.39 -4.05
C ARG A 133 8.11 -17.17 -4.45
N TYR A 134 9.30 -16.63 -4.16
CA TYR A 134 10.56 -17.36 -4.44
C TYR A 134 10.71 -18.65 -3.64
N TYR A 135 10.10 -18.74 -2.46
CA TYR A 135 10.13 -19.96 -1.66
C TYR A 135 9.23 -21.06 -2.22
N ILE A 136 8.25 -20.70 -3.07
CA ILE A 136 7.36 -21.65 -3.73
C ILE A 136 7.90 -22.03 -5.12
N GLU A 137 8.49 -21.08 -5.86
CA GLU A 137 8.97 -21.28 -7.24
C GLU A 137 10.09 -22.35 -7.34
N GLY A 138 10.94 -22.50 -6.33
CA GLY A 138 12.02 -23.50 -6.30
C GLY A 138 11.55 -24.96 -6.27
N GLU A 139 10.28 -25.22 -5.98
CA GLU A 139 9.69 -26.57 -5.95
C GLU A 139 8.85 -26.89 -7.19
N THR A 140 8.63 -25.91 -8.07
CA THR A 140 7.77 -26.07 -9.27
C THR A 140 8.50 -26.51 -10.53
N SER A 141 9.84 -26.54 -10.54
CA SER A 141 10.63 -26.86 -11.74
C SER A 141 10.72 -28.35 -12.12
N ASP A 142 10.25 -29.27 -11.26
CA ASP A 142 10.32 -30.73 -11.54
C ASP A 142 8.95 -31.39 -11.82
N ALA A 143 7.86 -30.63 -11.87
CA ALA A 143 6.54 -31.18 -12.16
C ALA A 143 6.29 -31.23 -13.67
N GLY A 144 6.74 -32.32 -14.30
CA GLY A 144 6.38 -32.69 -15.66
C GLY A 144 4.85 -32.66 -15.87
N SER A 145 4.42 -31.96 -16.92
CA SER A 145 3.02 -31.79 -17.29
C SER A 145 2.37 -33.14 -17.57
N SER A 146 1.54 -33.62 -16.63
CA SER A 146 0.62 -34.73 -16.86
C SER A 146 -0.79 -34.23 -16.58
N GLY A 147 -1.63 -34.29 -17.61
CA GLY A 147 -2.99 -33.77 -17.61
C GLY A 147 -3.84 -34.41 -16.52
N GLY A 148 -4.21 -33.62 -15.53
CA GLY A 148 -5.18 -33.95 -14.50
C GLY A 148 -5.79 -32.65 -14.00
N THR A 149 -7.10 -32.66 -13.73
CA THR A 149 -7.84 -31.56 -13.10
C THR A 149 -7.08 -31.10 -11.85
N ALA A 150 -6.45 -29.93 -11.92
CA ALA A 150 -5.65 -29.40 -10.82
C ALA A 150 -6.57 -29.04 -9.65
N GLU A 151 -6.63 -29.91 -8.64
CA GLU A 151 -7.01 -29.48 -7.30
C GLU A 151 -6.09 -28.33 -6.89
N PHE A 152 -6.66 -27.17 -6.60
CA PHE A 152 -5.95 -26.06 -5.98
C PHE A 152 -5.57 -26.46 -4.54
N ARG A 153 -4.50 -27.25 -4.37
CA ARG A 153 -3.96 -27.52 -3.04
C ARG A 153 -3.29 -26.26 -2.53
N PHE A 154 -3.86 -25.68 -1.47
CA PHE A 154 -3.23 -24.60 -0.72
C PHE A 154 -1.88 -25.11 -0.20
N ARG A 155 -0.77 -24.69 -0.81
CA ARG A 155 0.57 -25.09 -0.37
C ARG A 155 1.00 -24.15 0.75
N PRO A 156 1.32 -24.67 1.95
CA PRO A 156 1.81 -23.82 3.04
C PRO A 156 3.17 -23.23 2.64
N LEU A 157 3.39 -21.97 3.01
CA LEU A 157 4.69 -21.33 2.85
C LEU A 157 5.73 -22.06 3.73
N PRO A 158 6.98 -22.24 3.25
CA PRO A 158 8.04 -22.79 4.06
C PRO A 158 8.24 -21.97 5.34
N VAL A 159 8.46 -22.67 6.45
CA VAL A 159 8.69 -22.00 7.75
C VAL A 159 9.99 -21.22 7.69
N ILE A 160 9.90 -19.93 8.01
CA ILE A 160 11.05 -19.04 8.09
C ILE A 160 11.86 -19.41 9.34
N LYS A 161 13.19 -19.43 9.22
CA LYS A 161 14.11 -19.72 10.33
C LYS A 161 13.92 -18.72 11.48
N GLU A 162 13.99 -19.19 12.72
CA GLU A 162 13.78 -18.36 13.92
C GLU A 162 14.65 -17.10 13.94
N ASN A 163 15.92 -17.21 13.53
CA ASN A 163 16.88 -16.11 13.56
C ASN A 163 16.56 -14.95 12.61
N VAL A 164 15.57 -15.10 11.72
CA VAL A 164 15.16 -14.05 10.78
C VAL A 164 13.66 -13.73 10.86
N LYS A 165 12.93 -14.24 11.86
CA LYS A 165 11.50 -13.91 12.04
C LYS A 165 11.29 -12.46 12.44
N ASP A 166 12.18 -11.93 13.28
CA ASP A 166 12.06 -10.57 13.84
C ASP A 166 12.88 -9.53 13.06
N VAL A 167 13.29 -9.86 11.83
CA VAL A 167 14.05 -8.94 10.96
C VAL A 167 13.31 -8.68 9.64
N MET A 168 13.58 -7.53 9.02
CA MET A 168 13.02 -7.17 7.72
C MET A 168 13.77 -7.89 6.56
N PHE A 169 13.84 -9.22 6.57
CA PHE A 169 14.58 -10.04 5.58
C PHE A 169 14.09 -9.90 4.13
N TYR A 170 12.93 -9.27 3.94
CA TYR A 170 12.31 -8.98 2.65
C TYR A 170 12.69 -7.60 2.08
N CYS A 171 13.41 -6.77 2.84
CA CYS A 171 13.91 -5.47 2.38
C CYS A 171 15.15 -5.61 1.51
#